data_AF-A0A2T3AFJ5-F1
#
_entry.id   AF-A0A2T3AFJ5-F1
#
_cell.length_a   1.000
_cell.length_b   1.000
_cell.length_c   1.000
_cell.angle_alpha   90.00
_cell.angle_beta   90.00
_cell.angle_gamma   90.00
#
_symmetry.space_group_name_H-M   'P 1'
#
loop_
_entity.id
_entity.type
_entity.pdbx_description
1 polymer ?
#
loop_
_entity_poly.entity_id
_entity_poly.type
_entity_poly.pdbx_seq_one_letter_code
_entity_poly.pdbx_strand_id
1 'polypeptide(L)'
;DNAGANWNNMPRTKIEDPKVKREFQLLRMRGILDAKKHFKKDNRKDPFPQYSKMGTLIEGPTEYYSARVNRKDRKQTLVEEVLASAEANNKYKTRYAKIQDKKTSGKKGHYKKVMARRKRG
;
A
#
# COMPACT_ATOMS: atom_id res chain seq x y z
N ASP A 1 -11.40 -19.19 -18.22
CA ASP A 1 -11.90 -19.06 -16.85
C ASP A 1 -12.32 -17.61 -16.60
N ASN A 2 -13.61 -17.38 -16.34
CA ASN A 2 -14.20 -16.05 -16.08
C ASN A 2 -15.35 -16.20 -15.06
N ALA A 3 -15.82 -15.08 -14.49
CA ALA A 3 -16.86 -15.07 -13.46
C ALA A 3 -18.28 -15.40 -13.96
N GLY A 4 -18.44 -15.78 -15.24
CA GLY A 4 -19.72 -16.08 -15.87
C GLY A 4 -20.55 -14.87 -16.30
N ALA A 5 -21.67 -15.14 -16.96
CA ALA A 5 -22.55 -14.13 -17.56
C ALA A 5 -23.19 -13.18 -16.52
N ASN A 6 -23.54 -13.71 -15.34
CA ASN A 6 -24.11 -12.91 -14.24
C ASN A 6 -23.17 -11.76 -13.81
N TRP A 7 -21.86 -11.91 -14.03
CA TRP A 7 -20.84 -10.91 -13.71
C TRP A 7 -20.17 -10.33 -14.97
N ASN A 8 -20.90 -10.31 -16.09
CA ASN A 8 -20.45 -9.77 -17.37
C ASN A 8 -19.08 -10.33 -17.80
N ASN A 9 -18.86 -11.62 -17.57
CA ASN A 9 -17.64 -12.34 -17.93
C ASN A 9 -16.37 -11.68 -17.38
N MET A 10 -16.38 -11.27 -16.10
CA MET A 10 -15.20 -10.71 -15.45
C MET A 10 -14.01 -11.69 -15.53
N PRO A 11 -12.83 -11.26 -16.02
CA PRO A 11 -11.67 -12.11 -16.18
C PRO A 11 -11.09 -12.53 -14.84
N ARG A 12 -10.40 -13.67 -14.86
CA ARG A 12 -9.60 -14.15 -13.73
C ARG A 12 -8.49 -13.16 -13.39
N THR A 13 -8.27 -12.95 -12.09
CA THR A 13 -7.21 -12.07 -11.61
C THR A 13 -5.84 -12.62 -12.00
N LYS A 14 -5.03 -11.80 -12.66
CA LYS A 14 -3.64 -12.12 -13.02
C LYS A 14 -2.70 -11.84 -11.85
N ILE A 15 -2.76 -12.67 -10.81
CA ILE A 15 -1.95 -12.50 -9.58
C ILE A 15 -0.44 -12.63 -9.85
N GLU A 16 -0.07 -13.32 -10.94
CA GLU A 16 1.32 -13.49 -11.37
C GLU A 16 1.97 -12.17 -11.78
N ASP A 17 1.19 -11.17 -12.19
CA ASP A 17 1.70 -9.83 -12.43
C ASP A 17 2.05 -9.15 -11.09
N PRO A 18 3.33 -8.81 -10.84
CA PRO A 18 3.74 -8.14 -9.62
C PRO A 18 3.04 -6.80 -9.40
N LYS A 19 2.65 -6.09 -10.47
CA LYS A 19 1.92 -4.82 -10.37
C LYS A 19 0.57 -5.05 -9.73
N VAL A 20 -0.23 -5.95 -10.31
CA VAL A 20 -1.56 -6.31 -9.81
C VAL A 20 -1.49 -6.80 -8.36
N LYS A 21 -0.49 -7.61 -8.04
CA LYS A 21 -0.26 -8.10 -6.66
C LYS A 21 -0.03 -6.95 -5.67
N ARG A 22 0.78 -5.95 -6.04
CA ARG A 22 1.07 -4.78 -5.19
C ARG A 22 -0.18 -3.92 -4.98
N GLU A 23 -1.00 -3.73 -6.01
CA GLU A 23 -2.26 -2.99 -5.91
C GLU A 23 -3.19 -3.60 -4.85
N PHE A 24 -3.38 -4.92 -4.88
CA PHE A 24 -4.23 -5.60 -3.88
C PHE A 24 -3.63 -5.61 -2.48
N GLN A 25 -2.30 -5.72 -2.36
CA GLN A 25 -1.62 -5.59 -1.08
C GLN A 25 -1.83 -4.20 -0.48
N LEU A 26 -1.73 -3.14 -1.31
CA LEU A 26 -2.00 -1.78 -0.90
C LEU A 26 -3.44 -1.61 -0.42
N LEU A 27 -4.42 -2.15 -1.18
CA LEU A 27 -5.84 -2.11 -0.80
C LEU A 27 -6.10 -2.83 0.53
N ARG A 28 -5.46 -3.98 0.78
CA ARG A 28 -5.56 -4.67 2.09
C ARG A 28 -5.03 -3.78 3.21
N MET A 29 -3.93 -3.08 2.97
CA MET A 29 -3.25 -2.22 3.94
C MET A 29 -3.80 -0.79 3.99
N ARG A 30 -4.90 -0.48 3.28
CA ARG A 30 -5.43 0.90 3.15
C ARG A 30 -5.67 1.62 4.46
N GLY A 31 -6.01 0.90 5.54
CA GLY A 31 -6.21 1.48 6.87
C GLY A 31 -4.94 2.01 7.54
N ILE A 32 -3.77 1.72 7.00
CA ILE A 32 -2.48 2.24 7.49
C ILE A 32 -2.08 3.50 6.69
N LEU A 33 -2.64 3.69 5.50
CA LEU A 33 -2.20 4.77 4.60
C LEU A 33 -2.56 6.15 5.14
N ASP A 34 -3.76 6.30 5.71
CA ASP A 34 -4.24 7.52 6.33
C ASP A 34 -4.70 7.23 7.76
N ALA A 35 -4.06 7.88 8.73
CA ALA A 35 -4.37 7.71 10.15
C ALA A 35 -5.77 8.18 10.53
N LYS A 36 -6.39 9.06 9.73
CA LYS A 36 -7.72 9.63 9.97
C LYS A 36 -8.85 8.81 9.34
N LYS A 37 -8.53 7.89 8.42
CA LYS A 37 -9.52 7.08 7.70
C LYS A 37 -9.49 5.65 8.19
N HIS A 38 -10.51 5.28 8.96
CA HIS A 38 -10.68 3.92 9.46
C HIS A 38 -11.61 3.13 8.54
N PHE A 39 -11.09 2.04 7.97
CA PHE A 39 -11.85 1.13 7.11
C PHE A 39 -12.25 -0.13 7.86
N LYS A 40 -13.32 -0.79 7.40
CA LYS A 40 -13.67 -2.15 7.84
C LYS A 40 -12.48 -3.10 7.61
N LYS A 41 -12.17 -3.90 8.62
CA LYS A 41 -11.03 -4.82 8.62
C LYS A 41 -11.28 -5.97 7.66
N ASP A 42 -10.31 -6.24 6.79
CA ASP A 42 -10.34 -7.40 5.90
C ASP A 42 -9.69 -8.61 6.59
N ASN A 43 -10.54 -9.58 6.97
CA ASN A 43 -10.13 -10.79 7.67
C ASN A 43 -10.01 -12.02 6.75
N ARG A 44 -10.09 -11.84 5.43
CA ARG A 44 -9.97 -12.94 4.47
C ARG A 44 -8.58 -13.59 4.55
N LYS A 45 -8.56 -14.93 4.43
CA LYS A 45 -7.32 -15.72 4.41
C LYS A 45 -6.49 -15.38 3.16
N ASP A 46 -7.13 -15.42 2.00
CA ASP A 46 -6.55 -14.96 0.73
C ASP A 46 -6.91 -13.47 0.52
N PRO A 47 -5.93 -12.57 0.42
CA PRO A 47 -6.20 -11.17 0.11
C PRO A 47 -6.57 -10.90 -1.35
N PHE A 48 -6.33 -11.86 -2.25
CA PHE A 48 -6.52 -11.66 -3.67
C PHE A 48 -7.89 -12.19 -4.11
N PRO A 49 -8.72 -11.38 -4.80
CA PRO A 49 -9.95 -11.87 -5.38
C PRO A 49 -9.65 -12.82 -6.56
N GLN A 50 -10.48 -13.84 -6.76
CA GLN A 50 -10.32 -14.79 -7.88
C GLN A 50 -10.54 -14.13 -9.24
N TYR A 51 -11.46 -13.17 -9.32
CA TYR A 51 -11.79 -12.40 -10.52
C TYR A 51 -11.66 -10.91 -10.22
N SER A 52 -11.06 -10.15 -11.13
CA SER A 52 -10.92 -8.70 -11.00
C SER A 52 -10.59 -8.02 -12.32
N LYS A 53 -10.86 -6.71 -12.36
CA LYS A 53 -10.46 -5.79 -13.43
C LYS A 53 -9.95 -4.51 -12.79
N MET A 54 -8.87 -3.98 -13.34
CA MET A 54 -8.39 -2.64 -13.00
C MET A 54 -9.03 -1.65 -13.98
N GLY A 55 -9.60 -0.57 -13.43
CA GLY A 55 -10.26 0.47 -14.20
C GLY A 55 -9.83 1.85 -13.71
N THR A 56 -10.05 2.84 -14.55
CA THR A 56 -9.81 4.25 -14.25
C THR A 56 -11.15 4.97 -14.11
N LEU A 57 -11.22 5.91 -13.16
CA LEU A 57 -12.42 6.72 -12.98
C LEU A 57 -12.56 7.70 -14.15
N ILE A 58 -13.73 7.71 -14.78
CA ILE A 58 -14.11 8.75 -15.74
C ILE A 58 -14.83 9.84 -14.94
N GLU A 59 -14.24 11.03 -14.91
CA GLU A 59 -14.76 12.17 -14.16
C GLU A 59 -16.09 12.66 -14.76
N GLY A 60 -17.05 13.01 -13.89
CA GLY A 60 -18.35 13.53 -14.31
C GLY A 60 -18.27 14.96 -14.86
N PRO A 61 -19.23 15.37 -15.72
CA PRO A 61 -19.17 16.67 -16.38
C PRO A 61 -19.51 17.86 -15.47
N THR A 62 -20.04 17.62 -14.26
CA THR A 62 -20.60 18.66 -13.38
C THR A 62 -19.57 19.33 -12.47
N GLU A 63 -18.44 18.68 -12.19
CA GLU A 63 -17.46 19.13 -11.18
C GLU A 63 -16.05 19.14 -11.78
N TYR A 64 -15.60 20.31 -12.26
CA TYR A 64 -14.31 20.43 -12.95
C TYR A 64 -13.12 20.65 -12.02
N TYR A 65 -13.29 21.37 -10.90
CA TYR A 65 -12.17 21.87 -10.11
C TYR A 65 -11.80 21.02 -8.89
N SER A 66 -12.79 20.36 -8.29
CA SER A 66 -12.65 19.68 -6.99
C SER A 66 -12.39 18.18 -7.13
N ALA A 67 -13.12 17.51 -8.01
CA ALA A 67 -13.12 16.06 -8.17
C ALA A 67 -12.12 15.55 -9.24
N ARG A 68 -11.57 16.46 -10.04
CA ARG A 68 -10.73 16.15 -11.19
C ARG A 68 -9.25 16.11 -10.81
N VAL A 69 -8.56 15.08 -11.31
CA VAL A 69 -7.10 15.00 -11.21
C VAL A 69 -6.48 15.59 -12.48
N ASN A 70 -5.60 16.58 -12.32
CA ASN A 70 -4.88 17.20 -13.43
C ASN A 70 -4.02 16.18 -14.17
N ARG A 71 -3.81 16.38 -15.48
CA ARG A 71 -3.07 15.44 -16.34
C ARG A 71 -1.69 15.04 -15.80
N LYS A 72 -0.95 15.98 -15.19
CA LYS A 72 0.39 15.75 -14.62
C LYS A 72 0.37 14.87 -13.36
N ASP A 73 -0.72 14.93 -12.62
CA ASP A 73 -0.88 14.25 -11.33
C ASP A 73 -1.47 12.84 -11.51
N ARG A 74 -2.11 12.57 -12.67
CA ARG A 74 -2.60 11.23 -13.03
C ARG A 74 -1.45 10.23 -13.14
N LYS A 75 -1.54 9.14 -12.39
CA LYS A 75 -0.61 8.01 -12.43
C LYS A 75 -1.27 6.77 -13.04
N GLN A 76 -0.46 5.77 -13.38
CA GLN A 76 -0.95 4.53 -14.00
C GLN A 76 -1.44 3.51 -12.96
N THR A 77 -0.96 3.62 -11.72
CA THR A 77 -1.23 2.67 -10.65
C THR A 77 -1.54 3.37 -9.32
N LEU A 78 -2.30 2.72 -8.43
CA LEU A 78 -2.62 3.29 -7.12
C LEU A 78 -1.38 3.41 -6.25
N VAL A 79 -0.43 2.47 -6.39
CA VAL A 79 0.85 2.53 -5.66
C VAL A 79 1.64 3.77 -6.06
N GLU A 80 1.73 4.09 -7.35
CA GLU A 80 2.40 5.31 -7.81
C GLU A 80 1.71 6.58 -7.31
N GLU A 81 0.38 6.59 -7.26
CA GLU A 81 -0.39 7.72 -6.74
C GLU A 81 -0.11 7.96 -5.25
N VAL A 82 -0.09 6.89 -4.45
CA VAL A 82 0.26 6.97 -3.02
C VAL A 82 1.70 7.44 -2.83
N LEU A 83 2.63 6.94 -3.64
CA LEU A 83 4.05 7.33 -3.58
C LEU A 83 4.30 8.77 -4.06
N ALA A 84 3.46 9.30 -4.96
CA ALA A 84 3.55 10.69 -5.40
C ALA A 84 3.14 11.68 -4.29
N SER A 85 2.38 11.23 -3.29
CA SER A 85 1.99 12.06 -2.15
C SER A 85 3.17 12.29 -1.19
N ALA A 86 3.70 13.52 -1.17
CA ALA A 86 4.82 13.91 -0.31
C ALA A 86 4.52 13.73 1.19
N GLU A 87 3.28 13.97 1.61
CA GLU A 87 2.86 13.82 3.01
C GLU A 87 2.89 12.35 3.45
N ALA A 88 2.45 11.45 2.58
CA ALA A 88 2.45 10.02 2.83
C ALA A 88 3.88 9.50 3.02
N ASN A 89 4.81 9.88 2.14
CA ASN A 89 6.21 9.45 2.19
C ASN A 89 6.92 9.83 3.50
N ASN A 90 6.76 11.07 3.96
CA ASN A 90 7.40 11.53 5.19
C ASN A 90 6.87 10.76 6.40
N LYS A 91 5.55 10.59 6.50
CA LYS A 91 4.93 9.83 7.60
C LYS A 91 5.39 8.38 7.61
N TYR A 92 5.42 7.71 6.45
CA TYR A 92 5.87 6.33 6.35
C TYR A 92 7.35 6.19 6.70
N LYS A 93 8.21 7.09 6.23
CA LYS A 93 9.64 7.10 6.56
C LYS A 93 9.88 7.25 8.06
N THR A 94 9.23 8.21 8.71
CA THR A 94 9.36 8.43 10.17
C THR A 94 8.82 7.24 10.97
N ARG A 95 7.66 6.68 10.61
CA ARG A 95 7.08 5.52 11.30
C ARG A 95 7.93 4.27 11.10
N TYR A 96 8.44 4.06 9.89
CA TYR A 96 9.35 2.97 9.59
C TYR A 96 10.61 3.06 10.45
N ALA A 97 11.28 4.22 10.51
CA ALA A 97 12.47 4.42 11.34
C ALA A 97 12.19 4.12 12.82
N LYS A 98 11.10 4.65 13.38
CA LYS A 98 10.68 4.36 14.77
C LYS A 98 10.46 2.86 15.03
N ILE A 99 9.85 2.16 14.07
CA ILE A 99 9.64 0.71 14.17
C ILE A 99 10.98 -0.03 14.10
N GLN A 100 11.89 0.38 13.22
CA GLN A 100 13.22 -0.25 13.10
C GLN A 100 14.06 -0.05 14.35
N ASP A 101 14.07 1.15 14.93
CA ASP A 101 14.76 1.44 16.20
C ASP A 101 14.21 0.56 17.32
N LYS A 102 12.89 0.51 17.48
CA LYS A 102 12.24 -0.36 18.47
C LYS A 102 12.57 -1.83 18.24
N LYS A 103 12.56 -2.30 16.99
CA LYS A 103 12.86 -3.69 16.62
C LYS A 103 14.34 -4.03 16.73
N THR A 104 15.24 -3.06 16.68
CA THR A 104 16.70 -3.28 16.72
C THR A 104 17.26 -3.09 18.13
N SER A 105 16.53 -2.38 18.99
CA SER A 105 16.84 -2.26 20.42
C SER A 105 17.10 -3.63 21.06
N GLY A 106 18.16 -3.72 21.87
CA GLY A 106 18.53 -4.94 22.60
C GLY A 106 19.07 -6.12 21.76
N LYS A 107 19.10 -6.02 20.43
CA LYS A 107 19.60 -7.10 19.55
C LYS A 107 21.13 -7.17 19.49
N LYS A 108 21.64 -7.94 18.53
CA LYS A 108 23.08 -8.14 18.27
C LYS A 108 23.90 -6.85 18.25
N GLY A 109 23.37 -5.76 17.67
CA GLY A 109 24.06 -4.47 17.65
C GLY A 109 24.29 -3.89 19.05
N HIS A 110 23.30 -3.99 19.93
CA HIS A 110 23.43 -3.59 21.33
C HIS A 110 24.44 -4.50 22.08
N TYR A 111 24.30 -5.82 21.93
CA TYR A 111 25.21 -6.78 22.56
C TYR A 111 26.68 -6.56 22.16
N LYS A 112 26.96 -6.36 20.87
CA LYS A 112 28.32 -6.06 20.36
C LYS A 112 28.90 -4.79 21.00
N LYS A 113 28.10 -3.73 21.15
CA LYS A 113 28.53 -2.49 21.82
C LYS A 113 28.87 -2.71 23.29
N VAL A 114 28.07 -3.50 24.01
CA VAL A 114 28.35 -3.86 25.41
C VAL A 114 29.64 -4.65 25.54
N MET A 115 29.85 -5.67 24.70
CA MET A 115 31.07 -6.47 24.71
C MET A 115 32.31 -5.67 24.34
N ALA A 116 32.21 -4.77 23.35
CA ALA A 116 33.30 -3.86 23.00
C ALA A 116 33.68 -2.93 24.16
N ARG A 117 32.69 -2.44 24.93
CA ARG A 117 32.95 -1.64 26.14
C ARG A 117 33.64 -2.43 27.23
N ARG A 118 33.27 -3.71 27.42
CA ARG A 118 33.91 -4.61 28.40
C ARG A 118 35.35 -4.98 28.07
N LYS A 119 35.71 -5.05 26.78
CA LYS A 119 37.09 -5.35 26.34
C LYS A 119 38.01 -4.13 26.45
N ARG A 120 37.45 -2.93 26.59
CA ARG A 120 38.17 -1.66 26.60
C ARG A 120 38.61 -1.20 28.00
N GLY A 121 37.99 -1.75 29.04
CA GLY A 121 38.45 -1.65 30.44
C GLY A 121 39.11 -2.97 30.82
#